data_AF-A0A392MHN1-F1
#
_entry.id   AF-A0A392MHN1-F1
#
_cell.length_a   1.000
_cell.length_b   1.000
_cell.length_c   1.000
_cell.angle_alpha   90.00
_cell.angle_beta   90.00
_cell.angle_gamma   90.00
#
_symmetry.space_group_name_H-M   'P 1'
#
loop_
_entity.id
_entity.type
_entity.pdbx_description
1 polymer ?
#
loop_
_entity_poly.entity_id
_entity_poly.type
_entity_poly.pdbx_seq_one_letter_code
_entity_poly.pdbx_strand_id
1 'polypeptide(L)'
;VFPSNEKIENINDQYWTLRAEEIPEEEKNIGPQDRLIHVYHFTKDTAQNQMQIQNFGDPFFLVIHEGEALSEIKVRIQKKLQVPDEEFSKWKFAFLSLGRPEYLQDSDIVSSRFQRRDVYGAWEQYLGLEHTDNAPKRSYAANQVGKFSV
;
A
#
# COMPACT_ATOMS: atom_id res chain seq x y z
N VAL A 1 -0.64 -11.73 3.43
CA VAL A 1 -0.88 -12.31 4.77
C VAL A 1 -0.86 -13.83 4.63
N PHE A 2 -0.08 -14.53 5.44
CA PHE A 2 -0.03 -16.00 5.39
C PHE A 2 -1.06 -16.59 6.36
N PRO A 3 -1.77 -17.67 5.99
CA PRO A 3 -2.68 -18.34 6.92
C PRO A 3 -1.87 -19.00 8.05
N SER A 4 -2.49 -19.18 9.22
CA SER A 4 -1.80 -19.68 10.43
C SER A 4 -1.28 -21.12 10.30
N ASN A 5 -1.76 -21.87 9.31
CA ASN A 5 -1.33 -23.23 8.98
C ASN A 5 -0.27 -23.28 7.87
N GLU A 6 0.16 -22.13 7.33
CA GLU A 6 1.22 -22.07 6.33
C GLU A 6 2.53 -22.57 6.94
N LYS A 7 3.23 -23.44 6.21
CA LYS A 7 4.53 -23.91 6.66
C LYS A 7 5.60 -22.90 6.26
N ILE A 8 6.55 -22.65 7.17
CA ILE A 8 7.66 -21.73 6.92
C ILE A 8 8.45 -22.11 5.66
N GLU A 9 8.59 -23.41 5.38
CA GLU A 9 9.30 -23.92 4.19
C GLU A 9 8.67 -23.51 2.84
N ASN A 10 7.39 -23.11 2.84
CA ASN A 10 6.67 -22.66 1.65
C ASN A 10 6.68 -21.14 1.46
N ILE A 11 7.18 -20.38 2.44
CA ILE A 11 7.19 -18.93 2.38
C ILE A 11 8.42 -18.49 1.57
N ASN A 12 8.18 -17.90 0.41
CA ASN A 12 9.26 -17.33 -0.40
C ASN A 12 9.71 -15.97 0.19
N ASP A 13 10.92 -15.91 0.72
CA ASP A 13 11.56 -14.71 1.27
C ASP A 13 12.63 -14.10 0.34
N GLN A 14 12.83 -14.66 -0.86
CA GLN A 14 13.92 -14.25 -1.76
C GLN A 14 13.67 -12.89 -2.43
N TYR A 15 12.42 -12.46 -2.54
CA TYR A 15 12.02 -11.21 -3.18
C TYR A 15 11.15 -10.31 -2.29
N TRP A 16 10.80 -10.76 -1.08
CA TRP A 16 9.91 -10.06 -0.17
C TRP A 16 10.45 -10.05 1.25
N THR A 17 10.35 -8.90 1.91
CA THR A 17 10.64 -8.78 3.34
C THR A 17 9.46 -9.33 4.14
N LEU A 18 9.70 -10.34 4.98
CA LEU A 18 8.71 -10.80 5.95
C LEU A 18 8.58 -9.80 7.10
N ARG A 19 7.35 -9.46 7.45
CA ARG A 19 7.01 -8.56 8.57
C ARG A 19 5.98 -9.25 9.47
N ALA A 20 6.21 -9.21 10.77
CA ALA A 20 5.24 -9.61 11.78
C ALA A 20 4.74 -8.36 12.50
N GLU A 21 3.42 -8.21 12.61
CA GLU A 21 2.74 -7.11 13.29
C GLU A 21 1.67 -7.66 14.22
N GLU A 22 1.41 -6.99 15.34
CA GLU A 22 0.24 -7.28 16.15
C GLU A 22 -1.02 -6.90 15.37
N ILE A 23 -2.01 -7.80 15.32
CA ILE A 23 -3.30 -7.54 14.65
C ILE A 23 -4.07 -6.50 15.47
N PRO A 24 -4.33 -5.30 14.93
CA PRO A 24 -5.14 -4.28 15.58
C PRO A 24 -6.55 -4.78 15.90
N GLU A 25 -7.19 -4.24 16.95
CA GLU A 25 -8.56 -4.62 17.34
C GLU A 25 -9.58 -4.48 16.19
N GLU A 26 -9.41 -3.45 15.34
CA GLU A 26 -10.25 -3.23 14.15
C GLU A 26 -10.13 -4.35 13.10
N GLU A 27 -9.01 -5.07 13.05
CA GLU A 27 -8.78 -6.20 12.16
C GLU A 27 -9.24 -7.54 12.74
N LYS A 28 -9.49 -7.61 14.06
CA LYS A 28 -9.93 -8.86 14.72
C LYS A 28 -11.38 -9.22 14.40
N ASN A 29 -12.21 -8.22 14.11
CA ASN A 29 -13.66 -8.37 13.91
C ASN A 29 -14.11 -7.76 12.57
N ILE A 30 -13.50 -8.20 11.47
CA ILE A 30 -13.87 -7.75 10.13
C ILE A 30 -15.25 -8.34 9.77
N GLY A 31 -16.24 -7.46 9.58
CA GLY A 31 -17.58 -7.85 9.18
C GLY A 31 -17.60 -8.49 7.79
N PRO A 32 -18.67 -9.19 7.41
CA PRO A 32 -18.72 -9.89 6.12
C PRO A 32 -18.54 -8.95 4.92
N GLN A 33 -18.97 -7.69 5.05
CA GLN A 33 -18.89 -6.66 3.99
C GLN A 33 -17.64 -5.78 4.07
N ASP A 34 -16.89 -5.89 5.18
CA ASP A 34 -15.66 -5.15 5.39
C ASP A 34 -14.53 -5.80 4.60
N ARG A 35 -13.48 -5.02 4.34
CA ARG A 35 -12.34 -5.48 3.55
C ARG A 35 -11.04 -5.04 4.19
N LEU A 36 -10.11 -5.97 4.34
CA LEU A 36 -8.72 -5.67 4.63
C LEU A 36 -8.01 -5.37 3.31
N ILE A 37 -7.54 -4.14 3.13
CA ILE A 37 -6.84 -3.71 1.92
C ILE A 37 -5.39 -3.32 2.22
N HIS A 38 -4.54 -3.44 1.21
CA HIS A 38 -3.20 -2.87 1.23
C HIS A 38 -3.25 -1.36 0.96
N VAL A 39 -2.41 -0.62 1.67
CA VAL A 39 -2.16 0.80 1.43
C VAL A 39 -0.67 1.00 1.15
N TYR A 40 -0.35 1.67 0.05
CA TYR A 40 1.03 1.95 -0.37
C TYR A 40 1.23 3.45 -0.62
N HIS A 41 2.42 3.94 -0.26
CA HIS A 41 2.89 5.26 -0.69
C HIS A 41 3.52 5.15 -2.06
N PHE A 42 3.25 6.11 -2.95
CA PHE A 42 3.86 6.11 -4.27
C PHE A 42 4.16 7.51 -4.80
N THR A 43 5.19 7.60 -5.65
CA THR A 43 5.38 8.74 -6.55
C THR A 43 4.96 8.33 -7.95
N LYS A 44 4.48 9.30 -8.72
CA LYS A 44 4.20 9.14 -10.15
C LYS A 44 5.25 9.88 -10.95
N ASP A 45 6.02 9.15 -11.75
CA ASP A 45 6.89 9.74 -12.75
C ASP A 45 6.20 9.67 -14.13
N THR A 46 6.27 10.77 -14.88
CA THR A 46 5.76 10.88 -16.24
C THR A 46 6.88 11.20 -17.25
N ALA A 47 8.13 11.15 -16.82
CA ALA A 47 9.28 11.30 -17.70
C ALA A 47 9.21 10.23 -18.81
N GLN A 48 9.46 10.65 -20.05
CA GLN A 48 9.46 9.78 -21.25
C GLN A 48 8.09 9.32 -21.77
N ASN A 49 6.99 10.03 -21.48
CA ASN A 49 5.63 9.69 -21.93
C ASN A 49 5.14 8.31 -21.47
N GLN A 50 5.81 7.71 -20.48
CA GLN A 50 5.38 6.50 -19.80
C GLN A 50 5.09 6.85 -18.35
N MET A 51 3.88 6.54 -17.89
CA MET A 51 3.51 6.72 -16.48
C MET A 51 4.11 5.57 -15.68
N GLN A 52 5.02 5.88 -14.77
CA GLN A 52 5.63 4.91 -13.87
C GLN A 52 5.19 5.19 -12.42
N ILE A 53 4.72 4.14 -11.75
CA ILE A 53 4.40 4.15 -10.33
C ILE A 53 5.60 3.60 -9.58
N GLN A 54 6.14 4.37 -8.64
CA GLN A 54 7.21 3.93 -7.76
C GLN A 54 6.70 3.93 -6.33
N ASN A 55 6.50 2.74 -5.77
CA ASN A 55 6.12 2.59 -4.37
C ASN A 55 7.34 2.84 -3.45
N PHE A 56 7.12 3.44 -2.29
CA PHE A 56 8.15 3.70 -1.29
C PHE A 56 7.57 3.61 0.12
N GLY A 57 8.44 3.81 1.13
CA GLY A 57 8.03 3.82 2.53
C GLY A 57 7.54 2.47 3.05
N ASP A 58 6.82 2.52 4.16
CA ASP A 58 6.30 1.33 4.83
C ASP A 58 4.82 1.12 4.47
N PRO A 59 4.46 0.01 3.78
CA PRO A 59 3.07 -0.31 3.55
C PRO A 59 2.36 -0.72 4.84
N PHE A 60 1.04 -0.58 4.83
CA PHE A 60 0.21 -1.00 5.96
C PHE A 60 -1.15 -1.52 5.48
N PHE A 61 -1.85 -2.22 6.38
CA PHE A 61 -3.22 -2.65 6.17
C PHE A 61 -4.23 -1.64 6.72
N LEU A 62 -5.37 -1.56 6.05
CA LEU A 62 -6.52 -0.79 6.48
C LEU A 62 -7.79 -1.61 6.30
N VAL A 63 -8.62 -1.66 7.34
CA VAL A 63 -10.00 -2.15 7.22
C VAL A 63 -10.86 -1.02 6.69
N ILE A 64 -11.49 -1.24 5.53
CA ILE A 64 -12.50 -0.35 4.99
C ILE A 64 -13.89 -0.97 5.14
N HIS A 65 -14.86 -0.13 5.48
CA HIS A 65 -16.24 -0.56 5.69
C HIS A 65 -17.11 -0.34 4.45
N GLU A 66 -18.23 -1.07 4.38
CA GLU A 66 -19.24 -0.83 3.34
C GLU A 66 -19.84 0.58 3.48
N GLY A 67 -19.87 1.33 2.38
CA GLY A 67 -20.40 2.71 2.38
C GLY A 67 -19.47 3.77 2.96
N GLU A 68 -18.27 3.42 3.41
CA GLU A 68 -17.28 4.38 3.92
C GLU A 68 -16.72 5.24 2.77
N ALA A 69 -16.86 6.56 2.91
CA ALA A 69 -16.36 7.52 1.94
C ALA A 69 -14.85 7.76 2.11
N LEU A 70 -14.18 8.20 1.05
CA LEU A 70 -12.75 8.51 1.10
C LEU A 70 -12.42 9.58 2.16
N SER A 71 -13.29 10.56 2.36
CA SER A 71 -13.08 11.61 3.38
C SER A 71 -12.97 11.04 4.80
N GLU A 72 -13.75 10.02 5.13
CA GLU A 72 -13.72 9.33 6.42
C GLU A 72 -12.44 8.49 6.56
N ILE A 73 -12.08 7.77 5.49
CA ILE A 73 -10.84 6.98 5.41
C ILE A 73 -9.60 7.87 5.57
N LYS A 74 -9.59 9.05 4.94
CA LYS A 74 -8.51 10.04 5.05
C LYS A 74 -8.22 10.42 6.50
N VAL A 75 -9.25 10.67 7.31
CA VAL A 75 -9.09 10.99 8.75
C VAL A 75 -8.41 9.85 9.49
N ARG A 76 -8.80 8.60 9.23
CA ARG A 76 -8.20 7.40 9.86
C ARG A 76 -6.74 7.23 9.43
N ILE A 77 -6.45 7.35 8.14
CA ILE A 77 -5.09 7.25 7.59
C ILE A 77 -4.19 8.34 8.18
N GLN A 78 -4.66 9.59 8.20
CA GLN A 78 -3.90 10.70 8.75
C GLN A 78 -3.55 10.49 10.22
N LYS A 79 -4.54 10.06 11.02
CA LYS A 79 -4.34 9.72 12.43
C LYS A 79 -3.34 8.58 12.62
N LYS A 80 -3.43 7.54 11.77
CA LYS A 80 -2.52 6.37 11.83
C LYS A 80 -1.09 6.76 11.50
N LEU A 81 -0.89 7.63 10.49
CA LEU A 81 0.44 8.05 10.02
C LEU A 81 1.01 9.26 10.77
N GLN A 82 0.19 9.95 11.59
CA GLN A 82 0.58 11.15 12.34
C GLN A 82 1.12 12.28 11.46
N VAL A 83 0.54 12.45 10.26
CA VAL A 83 0.97 13.47 9.29
C VAL A 83 0.25 14.80 9.55
N PRO A 84 0.97 15.94 9.59
CA PRO A 84 0.35 17.26 9.75
C PRO A 84 -0.67 17.57 8.65
N ASP A 85 -1.74 18.31 8.99
CA ASP A 85 -2.81 18.70 8.05
C ASP A 85 -2.27 19.36 6.78
N GLU A 86 -1.30 20.26 6.93
CA GLU A 86 -0.72 20.99 5.79
C GLU A 86 -0.02 20.06 4.80
N GLU A 87 0.67 19.02 5.29
CA GLU A 87 1.34 18.04 4.44
C GLU A 87 0.32 17.08 3.84
N PHE A 88 -0.59 16.54 4.65
CA PHE A 88 -1.58 15.56 4.25
C PHE A 88 -2.57 16.09 3.20
N SER A 89 -2.92 17.39 3.27
CA SER A 89 -3.79 18.04 2.30
C SER A 89 -3.24 18.05 0.87
N LYS A 90 -1.93 17.87 0.69
CA LYS A 90 -1.25 17.83 -0.61
C LYS A 90 -1.30 16.44 -1.25
N TRP A 91 -1.65 15.40 -0.48
CA TRP A 91 -1.64 14.01 -0.92
C TRP A 91 -2.83 13.72 -1.84
N LYS A 92 -2.61 12.86 -2.83
CA LYS A 92 -3.69 12.35 -3.69
C LYS A 92 -3.91 10.88 -3.41
N PHE A 93 -5.16 10.46 -3.52
CA PHE A 93 -5.57 9.11 -3.20
C PHE A 93 -6.08 8.47 -4.48
N ALA A 94 -5.62 7.25 -4.75
CA ALA A 94 -6.00 6.52 -5.94
C ALA A 94 -6.26 5.05 -5.63
N PHE A 95 -7.27 4.49 -6.28
CA PHE A 95 -7.37 3.05 -6.41
C PHE A 95 -6.39 2.61 -7.49
N LEU A 96 -5.46 1.72 -7.17
CA LEU A 96 -4.51 1.19 -8.15
C LEU A 96 -4.94 -0.21 -8.56
N SER A 97 -4.95 -0.47 -9.87
CA SER A 97 -5.12 -1.80 -10.45
C SER A 97 -4.16 -1.98 -11.61
N LEU A 98 -3.38 -3.06 -11.62
CA LEU A 98 -2.44 -3.38 -12.71
C LEU A 98 -1.49 -2.21 -13.04
N GLY A 99 -1.01 -1.51 -12.01
CA GLY A 99 -0.10 -0.35 -12.13
C GLY A 99 -0.76 0.93 -12.64
N ARG A 100 -2.09 0.97 -12.79
CA ARG A 100 -2.83 2.16 -13.25
C ARG A 100 -3.56 2.80 -12.07
N PRO A 101 -3.29 4.08 -11.75
CA PRO A 101 -4.02 4.82 -10.73
C PRO A 101 -5.33 5.39 -11.27
N GLU A 102 -6.42 5.14 -10.55
CA GLU A 102 -7.69 5.83 -10.66
C GLU A 102 -7.89 6.73 -9.44
N TYR A 103 -7.76 8.05 -9.63
CA TYR A 103 -7.89 9.00 -8.52
C TYR A 103 -9.30 9.06 -7.96
N LEU A 104 -9.38 9.08 -6.64
CA LEU A 104 -10.61 9.10 -5.88
C LEU A 104 -10.93 10.52 -5.39
N GLN A 105 -12.22 10.82 -5.35
CA GLN A 105 -12.80 12.02 -4.75
C GLN A 105 -13.25 11.73 -3.33
N ASP A 106 -13.42 12.78 -2.52
CA ASP A 106 -13.80 12.64 -1.11
C ASP A 106 -15.13 11.91 -0.89
N SER A 107 -16.06 12.01 -1.83
CA SER A 107 -17.36 11.34 -1.81
C SER A 107 -17.35 9.92 -2.37
N ASP A 108 -16.23 9.44 -2.93
CA ASP A 108 -16.16 8.08 -3.48
C ASP A 108 -16.27 7.06 -2.36
N ILE A 109 -17.11 6.04 -2.57
CA ILE A 109 -17.19 4.88 -1.69
C ILE A 109 -16.04 3.94 -2.04
N VAL A 110 -15.08 3.79 -1.12
CA VAL A 110 -13.82 3.09 -1.44
C VAL A 110 -14.06 1.59 -1.59
N SER A 111 -14.91 1.00 -0.76
CA SER A 111 -15.21 -0.44 -0.77
C SER A 111 -15.86 -0.93 -2.07
N SER A 112 -16.47 -0.05 -2.86
CA SER A 112 -17.04 -0.41 -4.17
C SER A 112 -15.99 -0.58 -5.27
N ARG A 113 -14.76 -0.07 -5.08
CA ARG A 113 -13.65 -0.19 -6.05
C ARG A 113 -12.96 -1.54 -5.99
N PHE A 114 -12.93 -2.16 -4.81
CA PHE A 114 -12.32 -3.47 -4.61
C PHE A 114 -13.33 -4.56 -4.97
N GLN A 115 -12.91 -5.60 -5.70
CA GLN A 115 -13.76 -6.77 -5.95
C GLN A 115 -13.46 -7.87 -4.92
N ARG A 116 -14.44 -8.75 -4.65
CA ARG A 116 -14.27 -9.90 -3.74
C ARG A 116 -13.50 -11.09 -4.33
N ARG A 117 -12.95 -10.98 -5.56
CA ARG A 117 -12.40 -12.15 -6.28
C ARG A 117 -11.07 -12.65 -5.68
N ASP A 118 -10.91 -13.97 -5.76
CA ASP A 118 -9.95 -14.80 -5.04
C ASP A 118 -8.46 -14.49 -5.32
N VAL A 119 -7.72 -14.43 -4.21
CA VAL A 119 -6.34 -14.85 -3.86
C VAL A 119 -5.15 -14.52 -4.80
N TYR A 120 -5.30 -14.44 -6.12
CA TYR A 120 -4.18 -14.18 -7.03
C TYR A 120 -4.12 -12.73 -7.57
N GLY A 121 -5.25 -12.06 -7.78
CA GLY A 121 -5.31 -10.67 -8.25
C GLY A 121 -5.35 -9.61 -7.14
N ALA A 122 -5.46 -10.02 -5.87
CA ALA A 122 -5.59 -9.10 -4.74
C ALA A 122 -4.32 -8.27 -4.50
N TRP A 123 -3.13 -8.79 -4.85
CA TRP A 123 -1.88 -8.04 -4.80
C TRP A 123 -1.79 -6.95 -5.88
N GLU A 124 -2.64 -7.00 -6.90
CA GLU A 124 -2.68 -6.00 -7.97
C GLU A 124 -3.58 -4.82 -7.62
N GLN A 125 -4.36 -4.90 -6.53
CA GLN A 125 -5.30 -3.86 -6.08
C GLN A 125 -4.94 -3.29 -4.72
N TYR A 126 -4.79 -1.96 -4.64
CA TYR A 126 -4.50 -1.28 -3.38
C TYR A 126 -4.96 0.18 -3.38
N LEU A 127 -5.05 0.76 -2.19
CA LEU A 127 -5.21 2.20 -2.04
C LEU A 127 -3.81 2.86 -2.07
N GLY A 128 -3.56 3.67 -3.08
CA GLY A 128 -2.32 4.41 -3.24
C GLY A 128 -2.40 5.81 -2.65
N LEU A 129 -1.34 6.21 -1.94
CA LEU A 129 -1.12 7.53 -1.38
C LEU A 129 -0.02 8.23 -2.20
N GLU A 130 -0.42 9.10 -3.13
CA GLU A 130 0.55 9.86 -3.93
C GLU A 130 1.07 11.05 -3.13
N HIS A 131 2.38 11.04 -2.86
CA HIS A 131 3.10 12.18 -2.30
C HIS A 131 4.60 12.06 -2.55
N THR A 132 5.36 13.11 -2.24
CA THR A 132 6.82 13.07 -2.35
C THR A 132 7.43 12.19 -1.26
N ASP A 133 8.44 11.40 -1.64
CA ASP A 133 9.27 10.69 -0.68
C ASP A 133 10.24 11.68 -0.01
N ASN A 134 9.93 12.02 1.24
CA ASN A 134 10.73 12.92 2.07
C ASN A 134 11.77 12.14 2.91
N ALA A 135 11.84 10.80 2.80
CA ALA A 135 12.86 10.03 3.47
C ALA A 135 14.24 10.38 2.90
N PRO A 136 15.31 10.40 3.72
CA PRO A 136 16.66 10.54 3.21
C PRO A 136 16.91 9.42 2.21
N LYS A 137 17.01 9.75 0.91
CA LYS A 137 17.34 8.77 -0.12
C LYS A 137 18.65 8.11 0.28
N ARG A 138 18.62 6.83 0.68
CA ARG A 138 19.85 6.07 0.81
C ARG A 138 20.48 6.09 -0.58
N SER A 139 21.63 6.75 -0.71
CA SER A 139 22.45 6.61 -1.90
C SER A 139 22.75 5.12 -2.04
N TYR A 140 22.13 4.46 -3.01
CA TYR A 140 22.55 3.14 -3.44
C TYR A 140 23.95 3.31 -4.04
N ALA A 141 24.97 3.30 -3.19
CA ALA A 141 26.32 3.03 -3.63
C ALA A 141 26.27 1.62 -4.22
N ALA A 142 26.40 1.54 -5.54
CA ALA A 142 26.52 0.28 -6.25
C ALA A 142 27.66 -0.51 -5.62
N ASN A 143 27.34 -1.55 -4.85
CA ASN A 143 28.28 -2.57 -4.46
C ASN A 143 28.63 -3.40 -5.71
N GLN A 144 29.40 -2.82 -6.63
CA GLN A 144 30.30 -3.59 -7.49
C GLN A 144 31.45 -4.05 -6.59
N VAL A 145 31.19 -5.04 -5.75
CA VAL A 145 32.27 -5.76 -5.07
C VAL A 145 32.88 -6.67 -6.13
N GLY A 146 34.05 -6.27 -6.60
CA GLY A 146 34.87 -7.04 -7.51
C GLY A 146 35.11 -8.45 -6.98
N LYS A 147 34.99 -9.43 -7.87
CA LYS A 147 35.56 -10.75 -7.64
C LYS A 147 36.95 -10.75 -8.26
N PHE A 148 37.96 -10.69 -7.39
CA PHE A 148 39.30 -11.18 -7.71
C PHE A 148 39.31 -12.72 -7.74
N SER A 149 40.24 -13.21 -8.55
CA SER A 149 40.45 -14.56 -9.07
C SER A 149 40.93 -15.60 -8.05
N VAL A 150 40.77 -16.88 -8.41
CA VAL A 150 41.91 -17.82 -8.61
C VAL A 150 41.67 -18.55 -9.93
#